data_AF-A0A257TR33-F1
#
_entry.id   AF-A0A257TR33-F1
#
_cell.length_a   1.000
_cell.length_b   1.000
_cell.length_c   1.000
_cell.angle_alpha   90.00
_cell.angle_beta   90.00
_cell.angle_gamma   90.00
#
_symmetry.space_group_name_H-M   'P 1'
#
loop_
_entity.id
_entity.type
_entity.pdbx_description
1 polymer ?
#
loop_
_entity_poly.entity_id
_entity_poly.type
_entity_poly.pdbx_seq_one_letter_code
_entity_poly.pdbx_strand_id
1 'polypeptide(L)'
;PDEKSISDINTRVSGWIDRLYFDYSGMDVKKGQPMAVIYSPELIAAEQEFLQSVSFASVSGSSAMQSGTLIKSARERLTFFGMSDKQIDELQSSGKVLDRVTIHSPSDGVILEKDVFEGQRISAGQSLFRVANLWQVWILADVFKIDMPFLKMGSPATVTYSNSESYGGRVDFIYPEVDATSRSVKARIPLNNPGMVMKVGQYVNVAIHSLVSYDAIAVPSQAVINTGLRQVVAVALGGGRFEIREVKLGVYADGYYEVTDGLQVGDTIVTSGQFLIDSDANLKSAGAAMSNMPGMSMPPSTAAPAKEDNDSSSMENMPTPAKKSGSNANDTNMGNMPGMDMSGHNSPNAKKETVKPKKDSMEGMDMSKTPYDTTGREN
;
A
#
# COMPACT_ATOMS: atom_id res chain seq x y z
N PRO A 1 -8.02 3.15 3.12
CA PRO A 1 -8.53 3.62 4.43
C PRO A 1 -8.36 2.50 5.47
N ASP A 2 -8.68 2.74 6.75
CA ASP A 2 -9.04 1.63 7.65
C ASP A 2 -10.42 1.10 7.21
N GLU A 3 -10.54 -0.17 6.81
CA GLU A 3 -11.81 -0.73 6.30
C GLU A 3 -12.92 -0.73 7.35
N LYS A 4 -12.58 -0.83 8.65
CA LYS A 4 -13.53 -0.80 9.77
C LYS A 4 -14.13 0.60 9.98
N SER A 5 -13.52 1.63 9.38
CA SER A 5 -14.02 3.01 9.43
C SER A 5 -14.96 3.37 8.28
N ILE A 6 -15.06 2.51 7.25
CA ILE A 6 -15.87 2.79 6.06
C ILE A 6 -17.36 2.67 6.43
N SER A 7 -18.12 3.69 6.05
CA SER A 7 -19.55 3.80 6.23
C SER A 7 -20.18 4.10 4.87
N ASP A 8 -20.93 3.15 4.32
CA ASP A 8 -21.74 3.35 3.11
C ASP A 8 -23.12 3.91 3.51
N ILE A 9 -23.44 5.10 3.04
CA ILE A 9 -24.70 5.79 3.31
C ILE A 9 -25.64 5.51 2.13
N ASN A 10 -26.55 4.56 2.34
CA ASN A 10 -27.53 4.10 1.35
C ASN A 10 -28.94 4.56 1.73
N THR A 11 -29.79 4.86 0.74
CA THR A 11 -31.22 5.10 1.02
C THR A 11 -31.96 3.81 1.35
N ARG A 12 -32.91 3.88 2.30
CA ARG A 12 -33.83 2.77 2.62
C ARG A 12 -35.12 2.80 1.79
N VAL A 13 -35.46 3.95 1.20
CA VAL A 13 -36.69 4.19 0.43
C VAL A 13 -36.37 4.64 -1.00
N SER A 14 -37.33 4.48 -1.91
CA SER A 14 -37.24 5.06 -3.25
C SER A 14 -37.76 6.50 -3.26
N GLY A 15 -37.17 7.37 -4.08
CA GLY A 15 -37.48 8.80 -4.05
C GLY A 15 -36.61 9.64 -4.98
N TRP A 16 -36.41 10.90 -4.62
CA TRP A 16 -35.55 11.85 -5.32
C TRP A 16 -34.67 12.62 -4.34
N ILE A 17 -33.43 12.94 -4.75
CA ILE A 17 -32.58 13.91 -4.06
C ILE A 17 -33.18 15.30 -4.30
N ASP A 18 -33.65 15.95 -3.23
CA ASP A 18 -34.13 17.33 -3.27
C ASP A 18 -32.98 18.34 -3.09
N ARG A 19 -31.99 17.99 -2.26
CA ARG A 19 -30.79 18.80 -1.99
C ARG A 19 -29.60 17.94 -1.58
N LEU A 20 -28.40 18.38 -1.93
CA LEU A 20 -27.13 17.88 -1.37
C LEU A 20 -26.47 18.98 -0.52
N TYR A 21 -25.85 18.58 0.60
CA TYR A 21 -25.01 19.47 1.41
C TYR A 21 -23.51 19.33 1.08
N PHE A 22 -23.16 18.38 0.20
CA PHE A 22 -21.81 18.11 -0.28
C PHE A 22 -21.84 17.90 -1.79
N ASP A 23 -21.09 18.70 -2.53
CA ASP A 23 -21.10 18.78 -3.99
C ASP A 23 -19.93 18.02 -4.65
N TYR A 24 -18.87 17.68 -3.90
CA TYR A 24 -17.73 16.87 -4.35
C TYR A 24 -17.22 15.90 -3.26
N SER A 25 -16.42 14.91 -3.66
CA SER A 25 -15.69 14.02 -2.74
C SER A 25 -14.36 14.64 -2.30
N GLY A 26 -13.84 14.19 -1.15
CA GLY A 26 -12.70 14.78 -0.44
C GLY A 26 -13.09 15.81 0.62
N MET A 27 -14.39 16.08 0.81
CA MET A 27 -14.90 16.97 1.87
C MET A 27 -14.95 16.26 3.23
N ASP A 28 -14.58 16.98 4.29
CA ASP A 28 -14.75 16.55 5.69
C ASP A 28 -16.24 16.58 6.09
N VAL A 29 -16.68 15.57 6.83
CA VAL A 29 -18.04 15.44 7.37
C VAL A 29 -18.01 14.98 8.83
N LYS A 30 -18.87 15.58 9.66
CA LYS A 30 -19.04 15.22 11.07
C LYS A 30 -20.23 14.29 11.29
N LYS A 31 -20.19 13.48 12.34
CA LYS A 31 -21.30 12.63 12.75
C LYS A 31 -22.55 13.48 13.06
N GLY A 32 -23.69 13.10 12.47
CA GLY A 32 -24.94 13.83 12.57
C GLY A 32 -25.04 15.08 11.69
N GLN A 33 -24.02 15.39 10.87
CA GLN A 33 -24.10 16.48 9.90
C GLN A 33 -25.05 16.09 8.73
N PRO A 34 -25.96 16.98 8.29
CA PRO A 34 -26.77 16.76 7.09
C PRO A 34 -25.90 16.49 5.84
N MET A 35 -26.26 15.48 5.06
CA MET A 35 -25.57 15.11 3.81
C MET A 35 -26.45 15.31 2.59
N ALA A 36 -27.72 14.90 2.67
CA ALA A 36 -28.72 15.07 1.61
C ALA A 36 -30.12 15.25 2.20
N VAL A 37 -31.01 15.88 1.43
CA VAL A 37 -32.46 15.90 1.68
C VAL A 37 -33.12 15.04 0.60
N ILE A 38 -34.00 14.12 1.00
CA ILE A 38 -34.74 13.26 0.07
C ILE A 38 -36.24 13.51 0.15
N TYR A 39 -36.89 13.50 -1.01
CA TYR A 39 -38.36 13.42 -1.14
C TYR A 39 -38.75 11.98 -1.47
N SER A 40 -39.64 11.38 -0.68
CA SER A 40 -40.13 10.01 -0.92
C SER A 40 -41.64 9.89 -0.65
N PRO A 41 -42.46 9.60 -1.68
CA PRO A 41 -43.90 9.37 -1.51
C PRO A 41 -44.22 8.17 -0.61
N GLU A 42 -43.34 7.16 -0.59
CA GLU A 42 -43.48 5.96 0.25
C GLU A 42 -43.30 6.28 1.74
N LEU A 43 -42.35 7.17 2.05
CA LEU A 43 -42.10 7.64 3.42
C LEU A 43 -43.26 8.54 3.90
N ILE A 44 -43.68 9.50 3.08
CA ILE A 44 -44.86 10.36 3.32
C ILE A 44 -46.12 9.53 3.65
N ALA A 45 -46.35 8.41 2.95
CA ALA A 45 -47.48 7.53 3.22
C ALA A 45 -47.37 6.80 4.58
N ALA A 46 -46.16 6.35 4.95
CA ALA A 46 -45.94 5.71 6.25
C ALA A 46 -46.00 6.71 7.43
N GLU A 47 -45.57 7.96 7.22
CA GLU A 47 -45.74 9.03 8.22
C GLU A 47 -47.21 9.37 8.45
N GLN A 48 -48.03 9.39 7.39
CA GLN A 48 -49.48 9.53 7.49
C GLN A 48 -50.12 8.37 8.25
N GLU A 49 -49.73 7.12 7.97
CA GLU A 49 -50.18 5.92 8.69
C GLU A 49 -49.81 5.98 10.19
N PHE A 50 -48.59 6.40 10.51
CA PHE A 50 -48.16 6.59 11.90
C PHE A 50 -48.98 7.67 12.63
N LEU A 51 -49.15 8.86 12.06
CA LEU A 51 -49.97 9.91 12.66
C LEU A 51 -51.47 9.51 12.78
N GLN A 52 -51.98 8.72 11.83
CA GLN A 52 -53.31 8.13 11.92
C GLN A 52 -53.41 7.12 13.08
N SER A 53 -52.39 6.28 13.30
CA SER A 53 -52.36 5.36 14.45
C SER A 53 -52.34 6.08 15.80
N VAL A 54 -51.58 7.18 15.91
CA VAL A 54 -51.48 8.01 17.13
C VAL A 54 -52.79 8.76 17.40
N SER A 55 -53.44 9.33 16.38
CA SER A 55 -54.74 10.00 16.53
C SER A 55 -55.90 9.02 16.76
N PHE A 56 -55.87 7.83 16.15
CA PHE A 56 -56.82 6.76 16.48
C PHE A 56 -56.70 6.35 17.96
N ALA A 57 -55.49 6.23 18.49
CA ALA A 57 -55.27 5.89 19.89
C ALA A 57 -55.73 6.95 20.90
N SER A 58 -55.80 8.23 20.52
CA SER A 58 -56.25 9.32 21.39
C SER A 58 -57.76 9.59 21.31
N VAL A 59 -58.40 9.27 20.18
CA VAL A 59 -59.84 9.47 19.96
C VAL A 59 -60.67 8.21 20.24
N SER A 60 -60.13 7.03 19.95
CA SER A 60 -60.86 5.76 20.06
C SER A 60 -60.69 5.14 21.45
N GLY A 61 -61.81 4.86 22.13
CA GLY A 61 -61.87 4.09 23.38
C GLY A 61 -61.55 2.59 23.21
N SER A 62 -60.72 2.24 22.24
CA SER A 62 -60.19 0.90 22.01
C SER A 62 -59.31 0.45 23.19
N SER A 63 -59.14 -0.86 23.36
CA SER A 63 -58.20 -1.38 24.36
C SER A 63 -56.80 -0.80 24.11
N ALA A 64 -56.21 -0.18 25.14
CA ALA A 64 -54.90 0.47 25.04
C ALA A 64 -53.80 -0.47 24.52
N MET A 65 -53.95 -1.77 24.71
CA MET A 65 -53.07 -2.81 24.16
C MET A 65 -53.12 -2.85 22.62
N GLN A 66 -54.30 -2.75 22.00
CA GLN A 66 -54.46 -2.76 20.53
C GLN A 66 -53.93 -1.47 19.90
N SER A 67 -54.29 -0.32 20.49
CA SER A 67 -53.78 0.99 20.07
C SER A 67 -52.25 1.06 20.17
N GLY A 68 -51.68 0.56 21.27
CA GLY A 68 -50.24 0.46 21.47
C GLY A 68 -49.53 -0.44 20.45
N THR A 69 -50.13 -1.58 20.07
CA THR A 69 -49.54 -2.43 19.01
C THR A 69 -49.53 -1.75 17.65
N LEU A 70 -50.57 -0.99 17.29
CA LEU A 70 -50.62 -0.32 15.98
C LEU A 70 -49.57 0.81 15.88
N ILE A 71 -49.47 1.67 16.91
CA ILE A 71 -48.44 2.72 16.97
C ILE A 71 -47.05 2.11 16.91
N LYS A 72 -46.81 1.01 17.63
CA LYS A 72 -45.52 0.32 17.64
C LYS A 72 -45.13 -0.16 16.23
N SER A 73 -46.02 -0.88 15.53
CA SER A 73 -45.70 -1.39 14.18
C SER A 73 -45.55 -0.28 13.14
N ALA A 74 -46.30 0.83 13.26
CA ALA A 74 -46.10 2.00 12.41
C ALA A 74 -44.76 2.70 12.70
N ARG A 75 -44.33 2.81 13.97
CA ARG A 75 -43.00 3.30 14.34
C ARG A 75 -41.88 2.41 13.79
N GLU A 76 -42.00 1.09 13.96
CA GLU A 76 -41.04 0.11 13.42
C GLU A 76 -40.90 0.26 11.90
N ARG A 77 -41.99 0.50 11.17
CA ARG A 77 -41.96 0.80 9.72
C ARG A 77 -41.14 2.04 9.37
N LEU A 78 -41.33 3.14 10.10
CA LEU A 78 -40.54 4.38 9.91
C LEU A 78 -39.05 4.16 10.22
N THR A 79 -38.73 3.37 11.25
CA THR A 79 -37.35 2.98 11.57
C THR A 79 -36.72 2.11 10.48
N PHE A 80 -37.47 1.17 9.88
CA PHE A 80 -36.99 0.40 8.71
C PHE A 80 -36.74 1.28 7.48
N PHE A 81 -37.54 2.33 7.30
CA PHE A 81 -37.32 3.38 6.29
C PHE A 81 -36.20 4.36 6.64
N GLY A 82 -35.49 4.17 7.76
CA GLY A 82 -34.28 4.89 8.12
C GLY A 82 -34.50 6.20 8.88
N MET A 83 -35.72 6.50 9.33
CA MET A 83 -35.94 7.60 10.27
C MET A 83 -35.33 7.25 11.63
N SER A 84 -34.56 8.19 12.19
CA SER A 84 -34.09 8.08 13.58
C SER A 84 -35.23 8.30 14.57
N ASP A 85 -35.11 7.75 15.79
CA ASP A 85 -36.11 7.95 16.84
C ASP A 85 -36.46 9.43 17.05
N LYS A 86 -35.48 10.33 17.00
CA LYS A 86 -35.69 11.78 17.11
C LYS A 86 -36.64 12.31 16.04
N GLN A 87 -36.48 11.90 14.79
CA GLN A 87 -37.34 12.33 13.69
C GLN A 87 -38.77 11.77 13.84
N ILE A 88 -38.92 10.58 14.41
CA ILE A 88 -40.23 9.98 14.69
C ILE A 88 -40.90 10.66 15.91
N ASP A 89 -40.13 11.04 16.93
CA ASP A 89 -40.60 11.78 18.09
C ASP A 89 -40.98 13.23 17.72
N GLU A 90 -40.23 13.87 16.83
CA GLU A 90 -40.52 15.17 16.22
C GLU A 90 -41.78 15.13 15.34
N LEU A 91 -41.94 14.08 14.53
CA LEU A 91 -43.16 13.80 13.76
C LEU A 91 -44.38 13.65 14.71
N GLN A 92 -44.27 12.80 15.73
CA GLN A 92 -45.33 12.57 16.72
C GLN A 92 -45.70 13.85 17.48
N SER A 93 -44.71 14.67 17.85
CA SER A 93 -44.91 15.89 18.64
C SER A 93 -45.43 17.07 17.81
N SER A 94 -45.06 17.14 16.53
CA SER A 94 -45.51 18.20 15.62
C SER A 94 -46.87 17.92 14.98
N GLY A 95 -47.26 16.64 14.89
CA GLY A 95 -48.48 16.21 14.21
C GLY A 95 -48.49 16.49 12.70
N LYS A 96 -47.32 16.69 12.09
CA LYS A 96 -47.17 17.10 10.69
C LYS A 96 -46.21 16.18 9.95
N VAL A 97 -46.71 15.61 8.85
CA VAL A 97 -45.93 14.85 7.88
C VAL A 97 -44.82 15.72 7.30
N LEU A 98 -43.62 15.18 7.23
CA LEU A 98 -42.48 15.75 6.55
C LEU A 98 -42.55 15.34 5.07
N ASP A 99 -42.55 16.32 4.17
CA ASP A 99 -42.42 16.05 2.73
C ASP A 99 -40.97 15.65 2.35
N ARG A 100 -40.02 15.99 3.22
CA ARG A 100 -38.59 15.93 3.02
C ARG A 100 -37.89 15.38 4.26
N VAL A 101 -37.06 14.35 4.09
CA VAL A 101 -36.28 13.75 5.18
C VAL A 101 -34.79 13.93 4.93
N THR A 102 -34.10 14.45 5.95
CA THR A 102 -32.65 14.68 5.91
C THR A 102 -31.88 13.42 6.29
N ILE A 103 -30.98 13.01 5.41
CA ILE A 103 -29.98 11.96 5.63
C ILE A 103 -28.75 12.61 6.28
N HIS A 104 -28.28 12.03 7.38
CA HIS A 104 -27.15 12.54 8.17
C HIS A 104 -25.99 11.54 8.19
N SER A 105 -24.76 12.01 8.36
CA SER A 105 -23.60 11.11 8.44
C SER A 105 -23.63 10.24 9.71
N PRO A 106 -23.42 8.92 9.63
CA PRO A 106 -23.35 8.04 10.80
C PRO A 106 -22.05 8.20 11.62
N SER A 107 -21.02 8.80 11.03
CA SER A 107 -19.64 8.85 11.51
C SER A 107 -18.92 10.16 11.13
N ASP A 108 -17.82 10.45 11.80
CA ASP A 108 -16.88 11.52 11.44
C ASP A 108 -15.83 10.98 10.46
N GLY A 109 -15.56 11.69 9.37
CA GLY A 109 -14.61 11.25 8.35
C GLY A 109 -14.59 12.15 7.11
N VAL A 110 -14.11 11.58 6.00
CA VAL A 110 -14.03 12.21 4.68
C VAL A 110 -14.93 11.46 3.70
N ILE A 111 -15.66 12.20 2.85
CA ILE A 111 -16.45 11.62 1.76
C ILE A 111 -15.49 11.09 0.68
N LEU A 112 -15.38 9.78 0.54
CA LEU A 112 -14.56 9.14 -0.50
C LEU A 112 -15.27 9.15 -1.87
N GLU A 113 -16.56 8.79 -1.87
CA GLU A 113 -17.39 8.62 -3.08
C GLU A 113 -18.74 9.32 -2.88
N LYS A 114 -19.33 9.80 -3.98
CA LYS A 114 -20.60 10.56 -4.01
C LYS A 114 -21.36 10.20 -5.29
N ASP A 115 -22.19 9.16 -5.20
CA ASP A 115 -22.83 8.52 -6.35
C ASP A 115 -24.15 9.18 -6.79
N VAL A 116 -24.48 10.34 -6.19
CA VAL A 116 -25.73 11.06 -6.43
C VAL A 116 -25.57 12.56 -6.71
N PHE A 117 -26.54 13.11 -7.44
CA PHE A 117 -26.67 14.52 -7.81
C PHE A 117 -28.06 15.05 -7.41
N GLU A 118 -28.20 16.38 -7.30
CA GLU A 118 -29.51 17.00 -7.04
C GLU A 118 -30.52 16.72 -8.17
N GLY A 119 -31.79 16.53 -7.81
CA GLY A 119 -32.86 16.12 -8.73
C GLY A 119 -32.81 14.65 -9.17
N GLN A 120 -31.76 13.90 -8.84
CA GLN A 120 -31.64 12.50 -9.23
C GLN A 120 -32.68 11.62 -8.52
N ARG A 121 -33.36 10.76 -9.29
CA ARG A 121 -34.19 9.69 -8.74
C ARG A 121 -33.32 8.61 -8.12
N ILE A 122 -33.58 8.26 -6.87
CA ILE A 122 -32.91 7.20 -6.10
C ILE A 122 -33.84 6.02 -5.84
N SER A 123 -33.26 4.84 -5.67
CA SER A 123 -34.01 3.60 -5.37
C SER A 123 -33.53 2.98 -4.06
N ALA A 124 -34.42 2.31 -3.32
CA ALA A 124 -34.07 1.65 -2.06
C ALA A 124 -32.86 0.71 -2.22
N GLY A 125 -31.89 0.81 -1.31
CA GLY A 125 -30.62 0.08 -1.33
C GLY A 125 -29.47 0.77 -2.09
N GLN A 126 -29.73 1.83 -2.86
CA GLN A 126 -28.71 2.56 -3.62
C GLN A 126 -27.73 3.33 -2.70
N SER A 127 -26.44 3.23 -3.00
CA SER A 127 -25.38 4.09 -2.45
C SER A 127 -25.62 5.56 -2.79
N LEU A 128 -25.41 6.44 -1.80
CA LEU A 128 -25.43 7.90 -1.96
C LEU A 128 -24.04 8.48 -1.74
N PHE A 129 -23.39 8.06 -0.65
CA PHE A 129 -22.03 8.46 -0.27
C PHE A 129 -21.28 7.31 0.38
N ARG A 130 -19.96 7.24 0.17
CA ARG A 130 -19.04 6.48 1.02
C ARG A 130 -18.25 7.44 1.90
N VAL A 131 -18.31 7.29 3.21
CA VAL A 131 -17.52 8.06 4.19
C VAL A 131 -16.50 7.13 4.84
N ALA A 132 -15.29 7.60 5.08
CA ALA A 132 -14.29 6.84 5.86
C ALA A 132 -13.52 7.77 6.81
N ASN A 133 -13.14 7.25 7.97
CA ASN A 133 -12.29 8.00 8.89
C ASN A 133 -10.82 7.84 8.46
N LEU A 134 -10.17 8.95 8.07
CA LEU A 134 -8.78 8.93 7.59
C LEU A 134 -7.74 9.29 8.66
N TRP A 135 -8.14 9.42 9.94
CA TRP A 135 -7.23 9.65 11.06
C TRP A 135 -6.42 8.40 11.42
N GLN A 136 -6.88 7.22 11.00
CA GLN A 136 -6.12 5.98 11.01
C GLN A 136 -6.09 5.42 9.58
N VAL A 137 -4.91 5.00 9.12
CA VAL A 137 -4.71 4.40 7.80
C VAL A 137 -4.03 3.04 7.93
N TRP A 138 -4.29 2.16 6.97
CA TRP A 138 -3.60 0.88 6.87
C TRP A 138 -2.54 0.97 5.77
N ILE A 139 -1.30 0.67 6.15
CA ILE A 139 -0.23 0.39 5.21
C ILE A 139 -0.27 -1.10 4.91
N LEU A 140 -0.33 -1.45 3.63
CA LEU A 140 -0.26 -2.83 3.15
C LEU A 140 1.11 -3.02 2.50
N ALA A 141 2.03 -3.68 3.21
CA ALA A 141 3.36 -3.99 2.73
C ALA A 141 3.34 -5.34 2.01
N ASP A 142 3.81 -5.37 0.77
CA ASP A 142 3.99 -6.61 0.01
C ASP A 142 5.32 -7.27 0.37
N VAL A 143 5.26 -8.43 1.02
CA VAL A 143 6.42 -9.18 1.51
C VAL A 143 6.68 -10.38 0.60
N PHE A 144 7.85 -10.42 -0.04
CA PHE A 144 8.18 -11.42 -1.06
C PHE A 144 8.64 -12.76 -0.45
N LYS A 145 8.59 -13.82 -1.27
CA LYS A 145 8.86 -15.22 -0.86
C LYS A 145 10.14 -15.43 -0.04
N ILE A 146 11.20 -14.67 -0.29
CA ILE A 146 12.48 -14.80 0.43
C ILE A 146 12.40 -14.27 1.87
N ASP A 147 11.55 -13.27 2.11
CA ASP A 147 11.40 -12.57 3.39
C ASP A 147 10.27 -13.16 4.25
N MET A 148 9.29 -13.84 3.63
CA MET A 148 8.15 -14.48 4.30
C MET A 148 8.51 -15.32 5.55
N PRO A 149 9.61 -16.11 5.60
CA PRO A 149 9.96 -16.88 6.80
C PRO A 149 10.30 -16.02 8.02
N PHE A 150 10.70 -14.76 7.80
CA PHE A 150 11.04 -13.80 8.84
C PHE A 150 9.87 -12.91 9.22
N LEU A 151 8.80 -12.84 8.40
CA LEU A 151 7.61 -12.05 8.69
C LEU A 151 6.82 -12.66 9.87
N LYS A 152 6.67 -11.89 10.95
CA LYS A 152 5.98 -12.33 12.18
C LYS A 152 4.95 -11.29 12.61
N MET A 153 3.84 -11.77 13.19
CA MET A 153 2.86 -10.90 13.84
C MET A 153 3.52 -10.10 14.96
N GLY A 154 3.23 -8.79 15.04
CA GLY A 154 3.82 -7.90 16.04
C GLY A 154 5.23 -7.39 15.72
N SER A 155 5.86 -7.82 14.62
CA SER A 155 7.16 -7.28 14.15
C SER A 155 7.12 -5.74 14.09
N PRO A 156 8.11 -5.03 14.67
CA PRO A 156 8.24 -3.59 14.49
C PRO A 156 8.38 -3.22 13.01
N ALA A 157 7.84 -2.07 12.61
CA ALA A 157 8.00 -1.55 11.27
C ALA A 157 8.28 -0.04 11.29
N THR A 158 9.11 0.41 10.36
CA THR A 158 9.32 1.82 10.05
C THR A 158 8.74 2.09 8.67
N VAL A 159 7.75 2.98 8.59
CA VAL A 159 7.13 3.39 7.34
C VAL A 159 7.62 4.79 6.98
N THR A 160 8.31 4.94 5.86
CA THR A 160 8.83 6.23 5.39
C THR A 160 7.96 6.75 4.25
N TYR A 161 7.46 7.98 4.42
CA TYR A 161 6.62 8.70 3.47
C TYR A 161 7.35 9.95 2.97
N SER A 162 7.27 10.20 1.65
CA SER A 162 7.73 11.43 1.01
C SER A 162 9.18 11.88 1.34
N ASN A 163 10.12 10.94 1.40
CA ASN A 163 11.56 11.14 1.57
C ASN A 163 12.06 11.87 2.84
N SER A 164 11.18 12.20 3.80
CA SER A 164 11.57 12.96 5.01
C SER A 164 10.93 12.47 6.31
N GLU A 165 9.70 11.96 6.28
CA GLU A 165 8.98 11.57 7.49
C GLU A 165 8.94 10.04 7.66
N SER A 166 9.30 9.56 8.84
CA SER A 166 9.29 8.14 9.20
C SER A 166 8.39 7.89 10.40
N TYR A 167 7.47 6.95 10.25
CA TYR A 167 6.42 6.61 11.20
C TYR A 167 6.66 5.21 11.76
N GLY A 168 6.64 5.10 13.10
CA GLY A 168 6.76 3.82 13.79
C GLY A 168 5.42 3.07 13.83
N GLY A 169 5.44 1.79 13.46
CA GLY A 169 4.28 0.90 13.51
C GLY A 169 4.67 -0.54 13.89
N ARG A 170 3.69 -1.45 13.81
CA ARG A 170 3.88 -2.90 13.95
C ARG A 170 2.97 -3.63 12.97
N VAL A 171 3.37 -4.84 12.56
CA VAL A 171 2.51 -5.74 11.79
C VAL A 171 1.35 -6.21 12.68
N ASP A 172 0.11 -5.76 12.43
CA ASP A 172 -1.08 -6.16 13.19
C ASP A 172 -1.80 -7.36 12.58
N PHE A 173 -1.56 -7.64 11.30
CA PHE A 173 -2.18 -8.73 10.56
C PHE A 173 -1.30 -9.16 9.38
N ILE A 174 -1.32 -10.46 9.06
CA ILE A 174 -0.72 -11.03 7.86
C ILE A 174 -1.86 -11.71 7.11
N TYR A 175 -2.09 -11.33 5.85
CA TYR A 175 -3.16 -11.92 5.05
C TYR A 175 -2.80 -13.40 4.72
N PRO A 176 -3.77 -14.33 4.76
CA PRO A 176 -3.49 -15.76 4.53
C PRO A 176 -3.29 -16.12 3.05
N GLU A 177 -3.48 -15.15 2.15
CA GLU A 177 -3.42 -15.33 0.70
C GLU A 177 -2.08 -14.86 0.13
N VAL A 178 -1.54 -15.64 -0.82
CA VAL A 178 -0.35 -15.27 -1.61
C VAL A 178 -0.85 -14.69 -2.93
N ASP A 179 -0.42 -13.46 -3.27
CA ASP A 179 -0.71 -12.88 -4.58
C ASP A 179 0.03 -13.66 -5.67
N ALA A 180 -0.72 -14.28 -6.59
CA ALA A 180 -0.14 -15.20 -7.58
C ALA A 180 0.77 -14.51 -8.62
N THR A 181 0.61 -13.20 -8.82
CA THR A 181 1.31 -12.41 -9.85
C THR A 181 2.66 -11.93 -9.36
N SER A 182 2.66 -11.29 -8.18
CA SER A 182 3.84 -10.73 -7.51
C SER A 182 4.57 -11.73 -6.60
N ARG A 183 3.88 -12.81 -6.20
CA ARG A 183 4.36 -13.84 -5.26
C ARG A 183 4.72 -13.24 -3.88
N SER A 184 3.93 -12.24 -3.47
CA SER A 184 3.98 -11.62 -2.15
C SER A 184 2.86 -12.13 -1.22
N VAL A 185 3.01 -11.84 0.06
CA VAL A 185 1.94 -11.87 1.08
C VAL A 185 1.82 -10.46 1.62
N LYS A 186 0.59 -10.00 1.85
CA LYS A 186 0.35 -8.66 2.40
C LYS A 186 0.46 -8.67 3.92
N ALA A 187 1.35 -7.84 4.46
CA ALA A 187 1.46 -7.52 5.87
C ALA A 187 0.78 -6.16 6.13
N ARG A 188 -0.10 -6.09 7.13
CA ARG A 188 -0.80 -4.85 7.49
C ARG A 188 -0.14 -4.17 8.67
N ILE A 189 0.08 -2.87 8.54
CA ILE A 189 0.62 -1.99 9.57
C ILE A 189 -0.35 -0.81 9.72
N PRO A 190 -1.15 -0.74 10.80
CA PRO A 190 -2.01 0.40 11.07
C PRO A 190 -1.19 1.57 11.62
N LEU A 191 -1.44 2.78 11.11
CA LEU A 191 -0.79 4.02 11.53
C LEU A 191 -1.81 5.11 11.81
N ASN A 192 -1.51 5.94 12.81
CA ASN A 192 -2.20 7.21 13.03
C ASN A 192 -1.75 8.22 11.96
N ASN A 193 -2.69 8.97 11.41
CA ASN A 193 -2.51 9.92 10.32
C ASN A 193 -2.97 11.33 10.73
N PRO A 194 -2.33 11.96 11.75
CA PRO A 194 -2.70 13.30 12.20
C PRO A 194 -2.55 14.32 11.06
N GLY A 195 -3.52 15.23 10.92
CA GLY A 195 -3.56 16.17 9.80
C GLY A 195 -3.86 15.53 8.43
N MET A 196 -4.15 14.23 8.38
CA MET A 196 -4.45 13.48 7.15
C MET A 196 -3.34 13.61 6.09
N VAL A 197 -2.08 13.62 6.52
CA VAL A 197 -0.88 13.84 5.69
C VAL A 197 -0.67 12.72 4.68
N MET A 198 -0.81 11.46 5.09
CA MET A 198 -0.80 10.29 4.19
C MET A 198 -2.11 10.23 3.41
N LYS A 199 -2.05 10.16 2.07
CA LYS A 199 -3.24 9.98 1.23
C LYS A 199 -3.40 8.50 0.83
N VAL A 200 -4.65 8.04 0.80
CA VAL A 200 -5.00 6.67 0.41
C VAL A 200 -4.61 6.44 -1.07
N GLY A 201 -4.03 5.28 -1.37
CA GLY A 201 -3.61 4.91 -2.73
C GLY A 201 -2.20 5.36 -3.11
N GLN A 202 -1.45 6.03 -2.22
CA GLN A 202 -0.03 6.33 -2.43
C GLN A 202 0.87 5.21 -1.92
N TYR A 203 2.06 5.09 -2.52
CA TYR A 203 3.11 4.19 -2.08
C TYR A 203 3.91 4.78 -0.91
N VAL A 204 4.43 3.88 -0.06
CA VAL A 204 5.36 4.18 1.04
C VAL A 204 6.47 3.13 1.05
N ASN A 205 7.63 3.50 1.58
CA ASN A 205 8.69 2.52 1.86
C ASN A 205 8.45 1.92 3.26
N VAL A 206 8.62 0.61 3.41
CA VAL A 206 8.40 -0.08 4.68
C VAL A 206 9.61 -0.96 5.00
N ALA A 207 10.30 -0.66 6.10
CA ALA A 207 11.26 -1.57 6.70
C ALA A 207 10.56 -2.35 7.82
N ILE A 208 10.37 -3.66 7.64
CA ILE A 208 9.85 -4.55 8.70
C ILE A 208 11.05 -5.16 9.42
N HIS A 209 11.22 -4.81 10.69
CA HIS A 209 12.29 -5.31 11.53
C HIS A 209 11.88 -6.68 12.10
N SER A 210 12.74 -7.69 11.94
CA SER A 210 12.48 -9.02 12.47
C SER A 210 13.66 -9.61 13.22
N LEU A 211 13.37 -10.38 14.25
CA LEU A 211 14.36 -11.20 14.94
C LEU A 211 14.60 -12.45 14.08
N VAL A 212 15.72 -12.38 13.35
CA VAL A 212 16.19 -13.40 12.41
C VAL A 212 16.66 -14.66 13.15
N SER A 213 17.35 -14.48 14.28
CA SER A 213 17.76 -15.55 15.19
C SER A 213 17.70 -15.09 16.66
N TYR A 214 17.83 -16.03 17.61
CA TYR A 214 17.82 -15.80 19.05
C TYR A 214 19.09 -16.42 19.66
N ASP A 215 19.75 -15.71 20.57
CA ASP A 215 20.96 -16.14 21.31
C ASP A 215 22.11 -16.73 20.44
N ALA A 216 22.19 -16.27 19.19
CA ALA A 216 23.19 -16.70 18.22
C ALA A 216 24.52 -15.92 18.32
N ILE A 217 25.63 -16.59 17.98
CA ILE A 217 26.93 -15.94 17.80
C ILE A 217 26.88 -15.16 16.48
N ALA A 218 27.09 -13.84 16.54
CA ALA A 218 27.13 -12.97 15.36
C ALA A 218 28.55 -12.47 15.09
N VAL A 219 29.01 -12.54 13.84
CA VAL A 219 30.31 -12.03 13.40
C VAL A 219 30.14 -10.99 12.29
N PRO A 220 30.90 -9.87 12.29
CA PRO A 220 30.88 -8.94 11.16
C PRO A 220 31.26 -9.65 9.86
N SER A 221 30.56 -9.36 8.77
CA SER A 221 30.89 -9.89 7.43
C SER A 221 32.33 -9.61 7.00
N GLN A 222 32.93 -8.52 7.49
CA GLN A 222 34.32 -8.12 7.28
C GLN A 222 35.36 -9.01 7.99
N ALA A 223 34.94 -9.95 8.86
CA ALA A 223 35.81 -10.93 9.51
C ALA A 223 35.74 -12.33 8.85
N VAL A 224 34.86 -12.51 7.87
CA VAL A 224 34.63 -13.79 7.18
C VAL A 224 35.55 -13.89 5.96
N ILE A 225 36.38 -14.92 5.95
CA ILE A 225 37.19 -15.30 4.78
C ILE A 225 36.47 -16.43 4.05
N ASN A 226 35.92 -16.13 2.87
CA ASN A 226 35.37 -17.14 1.97
C ASN A 226 36.46 -17.58 0.99
N THR A 227 36.94 -18.82 1.11
CA THR A 227 38.01 -19.39 0.25
C THR A 227 37.45 -20.12 -0.97
N GLY A 228 36.18 -19.91 -1.32
CA GLY A 228 35.43 -20.62 -2.37
C GLY A 228 35.03 -22.04 -1.99
N LEU A 229 35.91 -22.78 -1.30
CA LEU A 229 35.67 -24.13 -0.79
C LEU A 229 35.06 -24.17 0.62
N ARG A 230 35.35 -23.16 1.45
CA ARG A 230 34.90 -23.07 2.84
C ARG A 230 34.87 -21.62 3.36
N GLN A 231 34.22 -21.44 4.51
CA GLN A 231 34.16 -20.18 5.25
C GLN A 231 35.01 -20.32 6.51
N VAL A 232 35.95 -19.39 6.73
CA VAL A 232 36.85 -19.40 7.89
C VAL A 232 36.94 -18.01 8.53
N VAL A 233 37.26 -17.96 9.82
CA VAL A 233 37.46 -16.74 10.60
C VAL A 233 38.79 -16.82 11.34
N ALA A 234 39.51 -15.69 11.43
CA ALA A 234 40.75 -15.60 12.19
C ALA A 234 40.47 -15.26 13.67
N VAL A 235 40.70 -16.23 14.56
CA VAL A 235 40.54 -16.11 16.02
C VAL A 235 41.90 -15.74 16.64
N ALA A 236 41.94 -14.76 17.53
CA ALA A 236 43.15 -14.31 18.22
C ALA A 236 43.39 -15.09 19.51
N LEU A 237 44.48 -15.86 19.58
CA LEU A 237 44.89 -16.69 20.73
C LEU A 237 45.80 -15.95 21.74
N GLY A 238 45.77 -14.62 21.72
CA GLY A 238 46.65 -13.75 22.50
C GLY A 238 48.14 -13.80 22.06
N GLY A 239 48.91 -12.83 22.53
CA GLY A 239 50.35 -12.75 22.25
C GLY A 239 50.71 -12.59 20.76
N GLY A 240 49.83 -11.98 19.96
CA GLY A 240 50.03 -11.80 18.52
C GLY A 240 49.84 -13.07 17.67
N ARG A 241 49.27 -14.15 18.24
CA ARG A 241 49.00 -15.41 17.53
C ARG A 241 47.55 -15.49 17.08
N PHE A 242 47.33 -16.09 15.92
CA PHE A 242 46.01 -16.28 15.32
C PHE A 242 45.80 -17.74 14.91
N GLU A 243 44.55 -18.19 14.96
CA GLU A 243 44.08 -19.48 14.50
C GLU A 243 43.06 -19.25 13.38
N ILE A 244 43.20 -19.94 12.25
CA ILE A 244 42.21 -19.92 11.17
C ILE A 244 41.21 -21.05 11.44
N ARG A 245 40.03 -20.71 11.94
CA ARG A 245 39.00 -21.66 12.35
C ARG A 245 37.89 -21.70 11.30
N GLU A 246 37.46 -22.90 10.94
CA GLU A 246 36.38 -23.11 9.96
C GLU A 246 35.01 -22.94 10.64
N VAL A 247 34.10 -22.22 9.97
CA VAL A 247 32.80 -21.81 10.53
C VAL A 247 31.65 -22.17 9.59
N LYS A 248 30.48 -22.46 10.15
CA LYS A 248 29.24 -22.63 9.38
C LYS A 248 28.34 -21.42 9.59
N LEU A 249 28.20 -20.58 8.57
CA LEU A 249 27.38 -19.37 8.66
C LEU A 249 25.90 -19.69 8.50
N GLY A 250 25.07 -19.02 9.30
CA GLY A 250 23.62 -19.01 9.21
C GLY A 250 23.12 -17.82 8.38
N VAL A 251 22.10 -17.13 8.87
CA VAL A 251 21.51 -15.98 8.17
C VAL A 251 22.41 -14.74 8.23
N TYR A 252 22.35 -13.91 7.19
CA TYR A 252 22.99 -12.59 7.13
C TYR A 252 21.98 -11.48 7.44
N ALA A 253 22.31 -10.57 8.36
CA ALA A 253 21.48 -9.41 8.71
C ALA A 253 22.37 -8.24 9.21
N ASP A 254 22.00 -7.01 8.86
CA ASP A 254 22.61 -5.75 9.36
C ASP A 254 24.14 -5.67 9.33
N GLY A 255 24.77 -6.36 8.37
CA GLY A 255 26.24 -6.40 8.21
C GLY A 255 26.93 -7.58 8.90
N TYR A 256 26.20 -8.40 9.64
CA TYR A 256 26.68 -9.57 10.38
C TYR A 256 26.19 -10.89 9.76
N TYR A 257 26.98 -11.94 9.95
CA TYR A 257 26.52 -13.33 9.79
C TYR A 257 26.29 -13.95 11.16
N GLU A 258 25.19 -14.69 11.30
CA GLU A 258 25.05 -15.74 12.30
C GLU A 258 26.12 -16.83 12.10
N VAL A 259 26.64 -17.39 13.19
CA VAL A 259 27.56 -18.53 13.20
C VAL A 259 26.89 -19.67 13.94
N THR A 260 26.57 -20.73 13.19
CA THR A 260 25.86 -21.92 13.70
C THR A 260 26.81 -23.00 14.24
N ASP A 261 28.07 -22.96 13.83
CA ASP A 261 29.13 -23.87 14.26
C ASP A 261 30.52 -23.24 14.02
N GLY A 262 31.51 -23.63 14.81
CA GLY A 262 32.91 -23.23 14.64
C GLY A 262 33.41 -22.06 15.49
N LEU A 263 32.59 -21.41 16.31
CA LEU A 263 33.02 -20.37 17.28
C LEU A 263 32.32 -20.53 18.64
N GLN A 264 32.86 -19.89 19.67
CA GLN A 264 32.31 -19.83 21.02
C GLN A 264 32.11 -18.38 21.49
N VAL A 265 31.15 -18.16 22.39
CA VAL A 265 30.91 -16.84 23.01
C VAL A 265 32.14 -16.40 23.80
N GLY A 266 32.77 -15.31 23.38
CA GLY A 266 34.02 -14.80 23.95
C GLY A 266 35.26 -14.99 23.07
N ASP A 267 35.19 -15.74 21.96
CA ASP A 267 36.25 -15.76 20.94
C ASP A 267 36.51 -14.34 20.42
N THR A 268 37.77 -13.88 20.48
CA THR A 268 38.18 -12.59 19.91
C THR A 268 38.58 -12.80 18.45
N ILE A 269 37.89 -12.14 17.52
CA ILE A 269 38.09 -12.32 16.07
C ILE A 269 38.69 -11.09 15.39
N VAL A 270 39.39 -11.29 14.27
CA VAL A 270 40.00 -10.20 13.49
C VAL A 270 39.02 -9.65 12.45
N THR A 271 38.62 -8.39 12.61
CA THR A 271 37.72 -7.66 11.69
C THR A 271 38.44 -6.76 10.69
N SER A 272 39.76 -6.64 10.77
CA SER A 272 40.57 -5.77 9.91
C SER A 272 41.99 -6.32 9.79
N GLY A 273 42.48 -6.47 8.55
CA GLY A 273 43.78 -7.09 8.26
C GLY A 273 43.70 -8.45 7.53
N GLN A 274 42.51 -8.91 7.15
CA GLN A 274 42.25 -10.18 6.44
C GLN A 274 43.24 -10.48 5.29
N PHE A 275 43.56 -9.49 4.46
CA PHE A 275 44.52 -9.60 3.36
C PHE A 275 45.97 -9.89 3.81
N LEU A 276 46.39 -9.32 4.94
CA LEU A 276 47.74 -9.51 5.49
C LEU A 276 47.87 -10.89 6.14
N ILE A 277 46.81 -11.35 6.83
CA ILE A 277 46.80 -12.67 7.49
C ILE A 277 46.76 -13.79 6.44
N ASP A 278 45.95 -13.69 5.39
CA ASP A 278 45.94 -14.68 4.31
C ASP A 278 47.29 -14.75 3.58
N SER A 279 47.93 -13.60 3.34
CA SER A 279 49.27 -13.53 2.74
C SER A 279 50.34 -14.23 3.60
N ASP A 280 50.40 -13.92 4.90
CA ASP A 280 51.40 -14.48 5.82
C ASP A 280 51.11 -15.95 6.19
N ALA A 281 49.83 -16.34 6.28
CA ALA A 281 49.42 -17.72 6.48
C ALA A 281 49.73 -18.61 5.26
N ASN A 282 49.49 -18.12 4.03
CA ASN A 282 49.86 -18.86 2.82
C ASN A 282 51.38 -18.90 2.60
N LEU A 283 52.13 -17.86 2.98
CA LEU A 283 53.60 -17.92 3.00
C LEU A 283 54.11 -19.00 3.97
N LYS A 284 53.51 -19.10 5.15
CA LYS A 284 53.87 -20.11 6.17
C LYS A 284 53.42 -21.53 5.78
N SER A 285 52.25 -21.70 5.18
CA SER A 285 51.79 -23.00 4.69
C SER A 285 52.57 -23.49 3.47
N ALA A 286 52.92 -22.59 2.53
CA ALA A 286 53.82 -22.88 1.42
C ALA A 286 55.23 -23.21 1.89
N GLY A 287 55.76 -22.47 2.87
CA GLY A 287 57.05 -22.78 3.51
C GLY A 287 57.05 -24.16 4.19
N ALA A 288 55.98 -24.51 4.90
CA ALA A 288 55.80 -25.83 5.48
C ALA A 288 55.73 -26.94 4.40
N ALA A 289 54.99 -26.71 3.31
CA ALA A 289 54.89 -27.65 2.19
C ALA A 289 56.24 -27.86 1.48
N MET A 290 57.01 -26.80 1.26
CA MET A 290 58.39 -26.90 0.72
C MET A 290 59.33 -27.62 1.68
N SER A 291 59.22 -27.40 2.99
CA SER A 291 60.05 -28.09 4.00
C SER A 291 59.79 -29.60 4.10
N ASN A 292 58.65 -30.08 3.57
CA ASN A 292 58.26 -31.48 3.55
C ASN A 292 58.52 -32.18 2.19
N MET A 293 59.20 -31.55 1.22
CA MET A 293 59.64 -32.22 -0.02
C MET A 293 61.08 -32.74 0.09
N PRO A 294 61.34 -34.06 0.09
CA PRO A 294 62.70 -34.59 0.14
C PRO A 294 63.37 -34.52 -1.24
N GLY A 295 64.38 -33.65 -1.36
CA GLY A 295 65.40 -33.73 -2.41
C GLY A 295 65.06 -33.08 -3.75
N MET A 296 65.25 -31.77 -3.86
CA MET A 296 65.42 -31.09 -5.15
C MET A 296 66.62 -30.13 -5.08
N SER A 297 67.74 -30.51 -5.69
CA SER A 297 68.99 -29.74 -5.66
C SER A 297 69.01 -28.64 -6.72
N MET A 298 69.07 -27.37 -6.30
CA MET A 298 69.19 -26.23 -7.20
C MET A 298 70.60 -26.15 -7.82
N PRO A 299 70.75 -26.01 -9.15
CA PRO A 299 72.02 -25.65 -9.77
C PRO A 299 72.33 -24.15 -9.55
N PRO A 300 73.62 -23.73 -9.61
CA PRO A 300 74.01 -22.35 -9.34
C PRO A 300 73.66 -21.38 -10.47
N SER A 301 73.38 -20.13 -10.11
CA SER A 301 73.15 -19.01 -11.04
C SER A 301 74.46 -18.43 -11.58
N THR A 302 74.48 -18.02 -12.85
CA THR A 302 75.57 -17.28 -13.51
C THR A 302 75.00 -16.07 -14.28
N ALA A 303 75.80 -15.01 -14.42
CA ALA A 303 75.33 -13.67 -14.82
C ALA A 303 75.49 -13.32 -16.32
N ALA A 304 74.83 -12.22 -16.73
CA ALA A 304 74.82 -11.64 -18.09
C ALA A 304 76.09 -10.81 -18.43
N PRO A 305 76.27 -10.34 -19.69
CA PRO A 305 75.62 -9.13 -20.25
C PRO A 305 74.77 -9.46 -21.51
N ALA A 306 74.31 -8.59 -22.43
CA ALA A 306 74.55 -7.18 -22.85
C ALA A 306 73.21 -6.56 -23.40
N LYS A 307 72.99 -5.26 -23.68
CA LYS A 307 73.65 -4.23 -24.53
C LYS A 307 73.68 -4.59 -26.04
N GLU A 308 73.32 -3.74 -27.02
CA GLU A 308 72.76 -2.37 -27.09
C GLU A 308 72.16 -2.18 -28.53
N ASP A 309 71.49 -1.10 -28.99
CA ASP A 309 71.19 0.28 -28.52
C ASP A 309 69.81 0.74 -29.09
N ASN A 310 69.56 2.05 -29.23
CA ASN A 310 68.35 2.70 -29.76
C ASN A 310 68.44 3.03 -31.27
N ASP A 311 67.28 3.27 -31.91
CA ASP A 311 67.14 4.31 -32.95
C ASP A 311 65.71 4.86 -32.98
N SER A 312 65.52 6.08 -33.50
CA SER A 312 64.25 6.81 -33.49
C SER A 312 64.03 7.61 -34.78
N SER A 313 62.99 7.27 -35.55
CA SER A 313 62.50 8.16 -36.61
C SER A 313 60.98 8.03 -36.85
N SER A 314 60.40 9.18 -37.18
CA SER A 314 58.99 9.44 -37.40
C SER A 314 58.40 8.78 -38.64
N MET A 315 57.10 8.46 -38.61
CA MET A 315 56.17 9.02 -39.62
C MET A 315 54.71 8.98 -39.17
N GLU A 316 54.00 10.09 -39.37
CA GLU A 316 52.55 10.18 -39.23
C GLU A 316 51.86 9.74 -40.53
N ASN A 317 50.76 8.97 -40.44
CA ASN A 317 49.55 9.22 -41.23
C ASN A 317 48.35 8.33 -40.79
N MET A 318 47.14 8.81 -41.11
CA MET A 318 45.83 8.17 -40.89
C MET A 318 45.51 7.07 -41.94
N PRO A 319 44.35 6.35 -41.92
CA PRO A 319 43.25 6.30 -40.94
C PRO A 319 42.84 4.86 -40.50
N THR A 320 41.85 4.77 -39.60
CA THR A 320 41.15 3.52 -39.21
C THR A 320 40.23 2.95 -40.31
N PRO A 321 40.21 1.62 -40.54
CA PRO A 321 39.13 0.92 -41.23
C PRO A 321 38.26 0.07 -40.29
N ALA A 322 36.93 0.08 -40.48
CA ALA A 322 35.99 -0.80 -39.77
C ALA A 322 35.29 -1.77 -40.73
N LYS A 323 35.29 -3.08 -40.40
CA LYS A 323 34.49 -4.18 -41.00
C LYS A 323 34.33 -5.27 -39.91
N LYS A 324 33.16 -5.91 -39.73
CA LYS A 324 32.54 -7.01 -40.51
C LYS A 324 33.45 -8.25 -40.65
N SER A 325 32.96 -9.49 -40.60
CA SER A 325 31.64 -10.07 -40.27
C SER A 325 31.77 -11.60 -40.17
N GLY A 326 30.86 -12.28 -39.46
CA GLY A 326 30.85 -13.75 -39.31
C GLY A 326 29.88 -14.16 -38.21
N SER A 327 28.56 -14.28 -38.39
CA SER A 327 27.78 -14.96 -39.43
C SER A 327 28.05 -16.47 -39.52
N ASN A 328 27.16 -17.26 -38.92
CA ASN A 328 26.70 -18.48 -39.56
C ASN A 328 25.19 -18.62 -39.30
N ALA A 329 24.43 -18.85 -40.36
CA ALA A 329 23.00 -19.16 -40.31
C ALA A 329 22.81 -20.62 -40.72
N ASN A 330 21.61 -21.16 -40.52
CA ASN A 330 21.13 -22.23 -41.38
C ASN A 330 19.59 -22.19 -41.43
N ASP A 331 19.06 -21.90 -42.61
CA ASP A 331 17.62 -21.88 -42.89
C ASP A 331 17.09 -23.28 -43.23
N THR A 332 15.86 -23.56 -42.83
CA THR A 332 14.81 -24.24 -43.63
C THR A 332 13.50 -24.19 -42.83
N ASN A 333 12.36 -23.63 -43.27
CA ASN A 333 11.68 -23.62 -44.58
C ASN A 333 11.21 -25.05 -44.97
N MET A 334 9.94 -25.37 -45.26
CA MET A 334 8.69 -24.58 -45.39
C MET A 334 7.48 -25.53 -45.20
N GLY A 335 6.27 -25.04 -44.91
CA GLY A 335 5.04 -25.87 -44.89
C GLY A 335 3.77 -25.07 -44.66
N ASN A 336 2.67 -25.37 -45.36
CA ASN A 336 1.54 -24.45 -45.51
C ASN A 336 0.15 -25.14 -45.45
N MET A 337 -0.76 -24.62 -44.60
CA MET A 337 -2.24 -24.78 -44.66
C MET A 337 -2.85 -26.19 -44.45
N PRO A 338 -4.19 -26.32 -44.26
CA PRO A 338 -5.08 -25.51 -43.40
C PRO A 338 -6.14 -26.34 -42.62
N GLY A 339 -6.93 -25.68 -41.74
CA GLY A 339 -8.36 -26.00 -41.60
C GLY A 339 -8.94 -26.19 -40.18
N MET A 340 -10.25 -25.93 -40.09
CA MET A 340 -11.20 -26.19 -38.99
C MET A 340 -11.01 -25.41 -37.66
N ASP A 341 -12.04 -25.12 -36.87
CA ASP A 341 -13.42 -24.59 -37.08
C ASP A 341 -14.11 -24.52 -35.69
N MET A 342 -14.67 -23.36 -35.32
CA MET A 342 -16.01 -23.19 -34.70
C MET A 342 -16.18 -21.87 -33.92
N SER A 343 -17.31 -21.19 -34.18
CA SER A 343 -18.10 -20.30 -33.29
C SER A 343 -17.42 -19.19 -32.43
N GLY A 344 -17.96 -17.98 -32.28
CA GLY A 344 -19.18 -17.39 -32.85
C GLY A 344 -19.69 -16.19 -32.02
N HIS A 345 -20.65 -15.43 -32.57
CA HIS A 345 -21.46 -14.41 -31.86
C HIS A 345 -20.77 -13.14 -31.29
N ASN A 346 -20.15 -12.38 -32.20
CA ASN A 346 -20.69 -11.10 -32.68
C ASN A 346 -21.48 -10.19 -31.69
N SER A 347 -20.96 -8.98 -31.43
CA SER A 347 -21.69 -7.85 -30.81
C SER A 347 -21.91 -6.72 -31.83
N PRO A 348 -23.14 -6.21 -32.02
CA PRO A 348 -23.43 -5.21 -33.05
C PRO A 348 -22.96 -3.79 -32.65
N ASN A 349 -22.27 -3.13 -33.57
CA ASN A 349 -21.74 -1.77 -33.41
C ASN A 349 -22.82 -0.71 -33.75
N ALA A 350 -23.13 0.19 -32.82
CA ALA A 350 -24.09 1.28 -33.02
C ALA A 350 -23.41 2.53 -33.61
N LYS A 351 -24.03 3.14 -34.63
CA LYS A 351 -23.44 4.24 -35.41
C LYS A 351 -23.33 5.54 -34.61
N LYS A 352 -22.24 6.28 -34.81
CA LYS A 352 -22.15 7.70 -34.47
C LYS A 352 -22.91 8.51 -35.51
N GLU A 353 -23.91 9.27 -35.09
CA GLU A 353 -24.43 10.40 -35.87
C GLU A 353 -24.11 11.71 -35.13
N THR A 354 -23.44 12.63 -35.84
CA THR A 354 -23.03 13.93 -35.29
C THR A 354 -24.03 15.01 -35.67
N VAL A 355 -24.77 15.52 -34.69
CA VAL A 355 -25.65 16.69 -34.85
C VAL A 355 -25.01 17.92 -34.23
N LYS A 356 -24.82 18.99 -35.02
CA LYS A 356 -24.45 20.32 -34.52
C LYS A 356 -25.71 21.16 -34.28
N PRO A 357 -25.87 21.81 -33.11
CA PRO A 357 -26.71 23.00 -33.01
C PRO A 357 -25.97 24.24 -33.56
N LYS A 358 -26.74 25.24 -34.01
CA LYS A 358 -26.22 26.57 -34.39
C LYS A 358 -25.79 27.36 -33.15
N LYS A 359 -24.99 28.40 -33.36
CA LYS A 359 -24.64 29.40 -32.34
C LYS A 359 -24.89 30.80 -32.90
N ASP A 360 -26.11 31.30 -32.69
CA ASP A 360 -26.46 32.70 -32.94
C ASP A 360 -26.05 33.58 -31.74
N SER A 361 -25.98 34.90 -31.94
CA SER A 361 -25.22 35.83 -31.09
C SER A 361 -26.04 36.99 -30.53
N MET A 362 -25.90 37.23 -29.23
CA MET A 362 -26.06 38.49 -28.48
C MET A 362 -25.14 38.37 -27.25
N GLU A 363 -24.29 39.34 -26.89
CA GLU A 363 -24.64 40.60 -26.22
C GLU A 363 -25.48 40.37 -24.94
N GLY A 364 -25.04 40.66 -23.72
CA GLY A 364 -23.74 41.18 -23.26
C GLY A 364 -23.93 42.25 -22.19
N MET A 365 -23.71 41.92 -20.91
CA MET A 365 -23.74 42.89 -19.80
C MET A 365 -22.81 42.45 -18.65
N ASP A 366 -21.85 43.31 -18.32
CA ASP A 366 -21.12 43.32 -17.05
C ASP A 366 -21.99 44.03 -16.00
N MET A 367 -22.13 43.45 -14.81
CA MET A 367 -22.66 44.11 -13.61
C MET A 367 -21.81 43.77 -12.38
N SER A 368 -20.53 44.12 -12.46
CA SER A 368 -19.70 44.31 -11.29
C SER A 368 -20.15 45.55 -10.48
N LYS A 369 -20.10 45.42 -9.13
CA LYS A 369 -20.33 46.45 -8.10
C LYS A 369 -21.78 46.87 -7.79
N THR A 370 -22.19 46.56 -6.56
CA THR A 370 -22.79 47.54 -5.63
C THR A 370 -22.19 47.34 -4.23
N PRO A 371 -22.10 48.38 -3.39
CA PRO A 371 -21.34 48.33 -2.13
C PRO A 371 -22.18 47.89 -0.93
N TYR A 372 -21.51 47.34 0.09
CA TYR A 372 -21.99 47.39 1.47
C TYR A 372 -21.34 48.59 2.16
N ASP A 373 -22.16 49.52 2.64
CA ASP A 373 -21.73 50.62 3.50
C ASP A 373 -21.96 50.26 4.99
N THR A 374 -21.36 51.07 5.85
CA THR A 374 -21.14 50.84 7.27
C THR A 374 -22.30 51.27 8.18
N THR A 375 -22.55 50.48 9.22
CA THR A 375 -22.96 50.91 10.58
C THR A 375 -23.03 49.64 11.45
N GLY A 376 -22.65 49.63 12.72
CA GLY A 376 -22.19 50.73 13.56
C GLY A 376 -22.93 50.73 14.90
N ARG A 377 -22.49 49.91 15.85
CA ARG A 377 -22.94 49.99 17.25
C ARG A 377 -21.93 49.35 18.20
N GLU A 378 -21.53 50.13 19.20
CA GLU A 378 -20.72 49.70 20.33
C GLU A 378 -21.63 49.27 21.50
N ASN A 379 -21.18 48.26 22.26
CA ASN A 379 -21.17 48.19 23.72
C ASN A 379 -20.55 46.86 24.18
#